data_AF-A0A928Z4N1-F1
#
_entry.id   AF-A0A928Z4N1-F1
#
_cell.length_a   1.000
_cell.length_b   1.000
_cell.length_c   1.000
_cell.angle_alpha   90.00
_cell.angle_beta   90.00
_cell.angle_gamma   90.00
#
_symmetry.space_group_name_H-M   'P 1'
#
loop_
_entity.id
_entity.type
_entity.pdbx_description
1 polymer ?
#
loop_
_entity_poly.entity_id
_entity_poly.type
_entity_poly.pdbx_seq_one_letter_code
_entity_poly.pdbx_strand_id
1 'polypeptide(L)'
;MNILKHRLTRISLLAAFPVIWGIAVLSMAAKPSPWVKQTRSEGSVKAVLSYERSNSAPRFRNVRLKIFQNGRRVFNEAVARDQVDDQVLAERSATAFQVRDLDQDGQPEIIVDMFTGGTHCCTYSQIYRFDAEVNTYSPIQHKWGNSFYQLTDLNKDGLLEFQSRDDRFTGQFTSYAASANPLQIWRYEQGQLVDRTAEYTAALESSAQQHLIAMQRVATKPRDAKGVIAAYLADRYSLGQGADSWKLIEQLYQGNDREEFFTAMEKFLHKTGYIGTPDKPKTMATTGRGTNTSANTNIADN
;
A
#
# COMPACT_ATOMS: atom_id res chain seq x y z
N MET A 1 84.61 -54.31 33.48
CA MET A 1 85.22 -54.00 34.79
C MET A 1 84.61 -52.70 35.30
N ASN A 2 83.68 -52.80 36.26
CA ASN A 2 83.53 -51.94 37.47
C ASN A 2 84.26 -50.58 37.45
N ILE A 3 83.72 -49.41 37.85
CA ILE A 3 82.79 -49.03 38.92
C ILE A 3 82.59 -47.51 38.73
N LEU A 4 81.34 -46.99 38.70
CA LEU A 4 80.68 -46.25 39.79
C LEU A 4 81.29 -44.85 40.13
N LYS A 5 80.49 -43.78 40.04
CA LYS A 5 79.93 -43.07 41.23
C LYS A 5 79.26 -41.72 40.87
N HIS A 6 77.96 -41.69 41.16
CA HIS A 6 77.09 -40.61 41.66
C HIS A 6 77.31 -39.16 41.22
N ARG A 7 76.32 -38.65 40.46
CA ARG A 7 75.95 -37.23 40.40
C ARG A 7 74.76 -36.98 41.34
N LEU A 8 74.91 -35.99 42.22
CA LEU A 8 73.80 -35.26 42.85
C LEU A 8 73.81 -33.86 42.26
N THR A 9 72.77 -33.49 41.52
CA THR A 9 72.59 -32.14 40.97
C THR A 9 71.36 -31.53 41.61
N ARG A 10 71.55 -30.41 42.31
CA ARG A 10 70.48 -29.59 42.90
C ARG A 10 69.64 -28.99 41.76
N ILE A 11 68.33 -29.21 41.81
CA ILE A 11 67.36 -28.61 40.91
C ILE A 11 67.02 -27.21 41.46
N SER A 12 67.37 -26.17 40.72
CA SER A 12 66.86 -24.81 40.92
C SER A 12 65.60 -24.65 40.07
N LEU A 13 64.43 -24.48 40.71
CA LEU A 13 63.19 -24.09 40.02
C LEU A 13 63.31 -22.63 39.54
N LEU A 14 63.25 -22.42 38.22
CA LEU A 14 62.93 -21.13 37.61
C LEU A 14 61.44 -21.15 37.26
N ALA A 15 60.65 -20.31 37.95
CA ALA A 15 59.25 -20.08 37.63
C ALA A 15 59.15 -19.22 36.36
N ALA A 16 58.63 -19.82 35.27
CA ALA A 16 58.31 -19.11 34.05
C ALA A 16 56.90 -18.52 34.15
N PHE A 17 56.78 -17.19 34.13
CA PHE A 17 55.52 -16.48 33.95
C PHE A 17 55.12 -16.51 32.46
N PRO A 18 53.96 -17.07 32.08
CA PRO A 18 53.48 -16.95 30.71
C PRO A 18 52.95 -15.52 30.48
N VAL A 19 53.61 -14.78 29.60
CA VAL A 19 53.13 -13.50 29.08
C VAL A 19 51.94 -13.80 28.16
N ILE A 20 50.73 -13.62 28.67
CA ILE A 20 49.50 -13.67 27.87
C ILE A 20 49.47 -12.42 26.99
N TRP A 21 49.76 -12.58 25.70
CA TRP A 21 49.45 -11.56 24.70
C TRP A 21 47.93 -11.45 24.57
N GLY A 22 47.35 -10.43 25.21
CA GLY A 22 45.95 -10.08 25.00
C GLY A 22 45.73 -9.61 23.57
N ILE A 23 45.05 -10.43 22.77
CA ILE A 23 44.53 -10.00 21.47
C ILE A 23 43.41 -9.00 21.76
N ALA A 24 43.71 -7.72 21.60
CA ALA A 24 42.69 -6.67 21.58
C ALA A 24 41.82 -6.87 20.33
N VAL A 25 40.65 -7.49 20.51
CA VAL A 25 39.64 -7.56 19.45
C VAL A 25 39.01 -6.17 19.33
N LEU A 26 39.55 -5.33 18.44
CA LEU A 26 38.84 -4.15 17.98
C LEU A 26 37.58 -4.60 17.24
N SER A 27 36.43 -4.52 17.91
CA SER A 27 35.13 -4.62 17.23
C SER A 27 34.96 -3.40 16.33
N MET A 28 35.35 -3.50 15.06
CA MET A 28 34.94 -2.53 14.05
C MET A 28 33.43 -2.70 13.86
N ALA A 29 32.64 -1.72 14.31
CA ALA A 29 31.22 -1.68 14.01
C ALA A 29 31.04 -1.67 12.48
N ALA A 30 30.50 -2.75 11.92
CA ALA A 30 30.22 -2.85 10.50
C ALA A 30 29.26 -1.72 10.10
N LYS A 31 29.57 -1.00 9.01
CA LYS A 31 28.64 -0.01 8.46
C LYS A 31 27.32 -0.71 8.11
N PRO A 32 26.17 -0.15 8.47
CA PRO A 32 24.88 -0.76 8.15
C PRO A 32 24.77 -0.96 6.64
N SER A 33 24.31 -2.14 6.22
CA SER A 33 24.10 -2.44 4.81
C SER A 33 23.09 -1.45 4.22
N PRO A 34 23.34 -0.92 3.00
CA PRO A 34 22.33 -0.12 2.30
C PRO A 34 21.12 -0.96 1.91
N TRP A 35 21.24 -2.30 1.94
CA TRP A 35 20.17 -3.22 1.60
C TRP A 35 19.22 -3.45 2.77
N VAL A 36 17.93 -3.32 2.47
CA VAL A 36 16.84 -3.70 3.35
C VAL A 36 16.19 -4.96 2.80
N LYS A 37 15.81 -5.86 3.71
CA LYS A 37 15.06 -7.07 3.40
C LYS A 37 13.96 -7.23 4.43
N GLN A 38 12.74 -7.41 3.96
CA GLN A 38 11.59 -7.74 4.79
C GLN A 38 11.01 -9.06 4.33
N THR A 39 10.60 -9.89 5.28
CA THR A 39 9.97 -11.19 5.01
C THR A 39 8.58 -11.21 5.61
N ARG A 40 7.63 -11.77 4.87
CA ARG A 40 6.25 -12.05 5.30
C ARG A 40 5.89 -13.45 4.87
N SER A 41 4.98 -14.08 5.60
CA SER A 41 4.51 -15.42 5.28
C SER A 41 3.12 -15.66 5.84
N GLU A 42 2.38 -16.49 5.15
CA GLU A 42 1.13 -17.08 5.59
C GLU A 42 0.94 -18.40 4.86
N GLY A 43 0.47 -19.43 5.56
CA GLY A 43 0.34 -20.77 5.01
C GLY A 43 1.62 -21.26 4.33
N SER A 44 1.50 -21.66 3.06
CA SER A 44 2.61 -22.15 2.24
C SER A 44 3.42 -21.06 1.53
N VAL A 45 2.98 -19.80 1.63
CA VAL A 45 3.53 -18.66 0.91
C VAL A 45 4.49 -17.88 1.79
N LYS A 46 5.69 -17.61 1.26
CA LYS A 46 6.66 -16.70 1.87
C LYS A 46 7.12 -15.68 0.84
N ALA A 47 7.00 -14.40 1.16
CA ALA A 47 7.44 -13.30 0.32
C ALA A 47 8.62 -12.56 0.98
N VAL A 48 9.59 -12.17 0.17
CA VAL A 48 10.75 -11.36 0.56
C VAL A 48 10.81 -10.13 -0.31
N LEU A 49 10.56 -8.96 0.28
CA LEU A 49 10.75 -7.66 -0.34
C LEU A 49 12.16 -7.16 -0.02
N SER A 50 12.93 -6.78 -1.04
CA SER A 50 14.28 -6.24 -0.87
C SER A 50 14.53 -5.02 -1.73
N TYR A 51 15.28 -4.06 -1.20
CA TYR A 51 15.62 -2.83 -1.89
C TYR A 51 16.88 -2.21 -1.29
N GLU A 52 17.54 -1.33 -2.04
CA GLU A 52 18.73 -0.61 -1.65
C GLU A 52 18.38 0.85 -1.35
N ARG A 53 18.78 1.36 -0.18
CA ARG A 53 18.63 2.76 0.19
C ARG A 53 19.66 3.61 -0.55
N SER A 54 19.23 4.75 -1.05
CA SER A 54 20.08 5.76 -1.67
C SER A 54 19.90 7.11 -1.00
N ASN A 55 21.01 7.85 -0.85
CA ASN A 55 20.99 9.23 -0.37
C ASN A 55 20.66 10.23 -1.50
N SER A 56 20.48 9.76 -2.73
CA SER A 56 20.04 10.54 -3.89
C SER A 56 18.72 10.01 -4.44
N ALA A 57 18.07 10.75 -5.34
CA ALA A 57 16.93 10.23 -6.09
C ALA A 57 17.39 9.14 -7.08
N PRO A 58 16.66 8.02 -7.24
CA PRO A 58 15.55 7.58 -6.40
C PRO A 58 16.04 7.10 -5.02
N ARG A 59 15.29 7.43 -3.95
CA ARG A 59 15.63 7.04 -2.56
C ARG A 59 15.75 5.54 -2.36
N PHE A 60 15.07 4.75 -3.20
CA PHE A 60 15.13 3.30 -3.20
C PHE A 60 15.47 2.79 -4.60
N ARG A 61 16.47 1.91 -4.68
CA ARG A 61 16.92 1.25 -5.91
C ARG A 61 16.72 -0.24 -5.78
N ASN A 62 16.73 -0.94 -6.92
CA ASN A 62 16.71 -2.40 -6.95
C ASN A 62 15.57 -3.03 -6.13
N VAL A 63 14.38 -2.42 -6.17
CA VAL A 63 13.19 -2.92 -5.49
C VAL A 63 12.75 -4.22 -6.12
N ARG A 64 12.87 -5.33 -5.38
CA ARG A 64 12.59 -6.68 -5.85
C ARG A 64 11.69 -7.45 -4.89
N LEU A 65 10.80 -8.23 -5.45
CA LEU A 65 9.96 -9.17 -4.74
C LEU A 65 10.36 -10.61 -5.11
N LYS A 66 10.59 -11.43 -4.09
CA LYS A 66 10.81 -12.87 -4.23
C LYS A 66 9.71 -13.62 -3.51
N ILE A 67 9.09 -14.58 -4.17
CA ILE A 67 8.02 -15.39 -3.58
C ILE A 67 8.40 -16.86 -3.63
N PHE A 68 8.15 -17.54 -2.51
CA PHE A 68 8.35 -18.96 -2.32
C PHE A 68 7.01 -19.62 -2.03
N GLN A 69 6.68 -20.66 -2.78
CA GLN A 69 5.55 -21.55 -2.57
C GLN A 69 6.09 -22.88 -2.05
N ASN A 70 5.66 -23.33 -0.87
CA ASN A 70 6.14 -24.58 -0.25
C ASN A 70 7.69 -24.65 -0.18
N GLY A 71 8.35 -23.52 0.09
CA GLY A 71 9.81 -23.40 0.12
C GLY A 71 10.50 -23.32 -1.25
N ARG A 72 9.81 -23.62 -2.36
CA ARG A 72 10.34 -23.45 -3.73
C ARG A 72 10.14 -22.02 -4.20
N ARG A 73 11.19 -21.39 -4.72
CA ARG A 73 11.08 -20.05 -5.33
C ARG A 73 10.33 -20.15 -6.66
N VAL A 74 9.22 -19.42 -6.77
CA VAL A 74 8.35 -19.39 -7.97
C VAL A 74 8.28 -17.98 -8.60
N PHE A 75 8.68 -16.94 -7.87
CA PHE A 75 8.74 -15.56 -8.37
C PHE A 75 10.02 -14.85 -7.89
N ASN A 76 10.64 -14.03 -8.75
CA ASN A 76 11.80 -13.20 -8.41
C ASN A 76 11.99 -12.07 -9.41
N GLU A 77 11.20 -11.02 -9.29
CA GLU A 77 11.22 -9.91 -10.24
C GLU A 77 11.37 -8.55 -9.54
N ALA A 78 11.57 -7.51 -10.36
CA ALA A 78 11.45 -6.14 -9.87
C ALA A 78 9.98 -5.85 -9.58
N VAL A 79 9.71 -5.09 -8.51
CA VAL A 79 8.34 -4.60 -8.27
C VAL A 79 8.01 -3.57 -9.35
N ALA A 80 6.88 -3.75 -10.04
CA ALA A 80 6.40 -2.78 -11.02
C ALA A 80 6.14 -1.42 -10.36
N ARG A 81 6.55 -0.35 -11.04
CA ARG A 81 6.43 1.03 -10.55
C ARG A 81 5.95 1.94 -11.68
N ASP A 82 5.08 2.89 -11.35
CA ASP A 82 4.63 3.92 -12.30
C ASP A 82 5.79 4.87 -12.63
N GLN A 83 6.62 5.20 -11.64
CA GLN A 83 7.81 6.04 -11.81
C GLN A 83 9.03 5.43 -11.14
N VAL A 84 10.22 5.77 -11.67
CA VAL A 84 11.50 5.28 -11.12
C VAL A 84 11.75 5.73 -9.68
N ASP A 85 11.15 6.85 -9.28
CA ASP A 85 11.27 7.46 -7.96
C ASP A 85 10.21 6.97 -6.96
N ASP A 86 9.29 6.10 -7.39
CA ASP A 86 8.28 5.54 -6.50
C ASP A 86 8.94 4.78 -5.33
N GLN A 87 8.45 5.11 -4.14
CA GLN A 87 8.97 4.69 -2.86
C GLN A 87 8.16 3.52 -2.31
N VAL A 88 8.86 2.52 -1.78
CA VAL A 88 8.22 1.47 -0.99
C VAL A 88 7.78 2.02 0.37
N LEU A 89 6.57 1.70 0.80
CA LEU A 89 6.05 2.17 2.09
C LEU A 89 6.37 1.21 3.25
N ALA A 90 6.95 0.05 2.95
CA ALA A 90 7.24 -1.01 3.93
C ALA A 90 8.19 -0.59 5.06
N GLU A 91 9.01 0.45 4.90
CA GLU A 91 9.80 1.02 6.01
C GLU A 91 8.97 1.92 6.94
N ARG A 92 7.91 2.53 6.42
CA ARG A 92 7.07 3.49 7.15
C ARG A 92 5.93 2.81 7.89
N SER A 93 5.49 1.65 7.41
CA SER A 93 4.45 0.85 8.05
C SER A 93 4.71 -0.65 7.87
N ALA A 94 4.53 -1.42 8.95
CA ALA A 94 4.58 -2.87 8.89
C ALA A 94 3.44 -3.47 8.04
N THR A 95 2.33 -2.73 7.87
CA THR A 95 1.16 -3.12 7.06
C THR A 95 1.33 -2.79 5.57
N ALA A 96 2.40 -2.09 5.17
CA ALA A 96 2.65 -1.76 3.77
C ALA A 96 3.32 -2.90 2.97
N PHE A 97 3.62 -4.03 3.63
CA PHE A 97 4.04 -5.27 2.99
C PHE A 97 3.41 -6.45 3.72
N GLN A 98 2.51 -7.17 3.06
CA GLN A 98 1.68 -8.23 3.65
C GLN A 98 1.62 -9.46 2.75
N VAL A 99 1.42 -10.62 3.39
CA VAL A 99 1.02 -11.87 2.72
C VAL A 99 -0.29 -12.28 3.38
N ARG A 100 -1.39 -12.23 2.62
CA ARG A 100 -2.76 -12.41 3.12
C ARG A 100 -3.59 -13.14 2.08
N ASP A 101 -4.33 -14.16 2.50
CA ASP A 101 -5.44 -14.74 1.73
C ASP A 101 -6.61 -13.76 1.72
N LEU A 102 -6.78 -13.03 0.61
CA LEU A 102 -7.74 -11.92 0.52
C LEU A 102 -9.13 -12.35 0.06
N ASP A 103 -9.23 -13.48 -0.65
CA ASP A 103 -10.49 -14.03 -1.18
C ASP A 103 -10.86 -15.41 -0.60
N GLN A 104 -10.12 -15.87 0.43
CA GLN A 104 -10.31 -17.15 1.14
C GLN A 104 -10.24 -18.39 0.23
N ASP A 105 -9.46 -18.34 -0.85
CA ASP A 105 -9.24 -19.48 -1.74
C ASP A 105 -8.14 -20.44 -1.23
N GLY A 106 -7.50 -20.11 -0.10
CA GLY A 106 -6.42 -20.88 0.50
C GLY A 106 -5.04 -20.56 -0.08
N GLN A 107 -4.94 -19.61 -1.01
CA GLN A 107 -3.73 -19.20 -1.68
C GLN A 107 -3.41 -17.72 -1.41
N PRO A 108 -2.59 -17.41 -0.38
CA PRO A 108 -2.32 -16.02 -0.01
C PRO A 108 -1.76 -15.15 -1.14
N GLU A 109 -2.34 -13.96 -1.29
CA GLU A 109 -1.83 -12.84 -2.07
C GLU A 109 -0.69 -12.10 -1.35
N ILE A 110 0.07 -11.32 -2.11
CA ILE A 110 1.10 -10.42 -1.59
C ILE A 110 0.72 -8.98 -1.90
N ILE A 111 0.66 -8.13 -0.88
CA ILE A 111 0.44 -6.69 -1.04
C ILE A 111 1.76 -5.96 -0.82
N VAL A 112 2.14 -5.10 -1.77
CA VAL A 112 3.25 -4.14 -1.64
C VAL A 112 2.73 -2.74 -1.87
N ASP A 113 2.67 -1.93 -0.81
CA ASP A 113 2.21 -0.55 -0.89
C ASP A 113 3.36 0.39 -1.29
N MET A 114 3.02 1.31 -2.18
CA MET A 114 3.93 2.23 -2.82
C MET A 114 3.43 3.66 -2.72
N PHE A 115 4.36 4.59 -2.88
CA PHE A 115 4.11 6.02 -2.83
C PHE A 115 4.95 6.74 -3.87
N THR A 116 4.31 7.55 -4.71
CA THR A 116 4.99 8.23 -5.82
C THR A 116 5.98 9.32 -5.41
N GLY A 117 5.97 9.78 -4.14
CA GLY A 117 6.99 10.70 -3.62
C GLY A 117 6.63 12.19 -3.63
N GLY A 118 5.45 12.59 -4.09
CA GLY A 118 4.99 13.99 -4.14
C GLY A 118 4.48 14.57 -2.80
N THR A 119 4.31 15.89 -2.73
CA THR A 119 3.83 16.64 -1.54
C THR A 119 2.36 16.39 -1.21
N HIS A 120 1.56 16.14 -2.24
CA HIS A 120 0.20 15.60 -2.19
C HIS A 120 0.23 14.33 -3.02
N CYS A 121 -0.30 13.26 -2.46
CA CYS A 121 0.02 11.87 -2.73
C CYS A 121 -0.12 11.43 -4.19
N CYS A 122 0.43 10.25 -4.47
CA CYS A 122 -0.37 9.13 -4.98
C CYS A 122 0.15 7.84 -4.32
N THR A 123 -0.63 7.26 -3.42
CA THR A 123 -0.39 5.91 -2.89
C THR A 123 -1.07 4.89 -3.79
N TYR A 124 -0.47 3.71 -3.90
CA TYR A 124 -1.05 2.59 -4.65
C TYR A 124 -0.52 1.27 -4.09
N SER A 125 -1.23 0.19 -4.38
CA SER A 125 -0.79 -1.16 -4.05
C SER A 125 -0.47 -1.93 -5.32
N GLN A 126 0.61 -2.69 -5.29
CA GLN A 126 0.80 -3.86 -6.16
C GLN A 126 0.31 -5.09 -5.40
N ILE A 127 -0.66 -5.80 -5.94
CA ILE A 127 -1.24 -7.01 -5.35
C ILE A 127 -0.93 -8.19 -6.25
N TYR A 128 -0.14 -9.16 -5.76
CA TYR A 128 0.31 -10.30 -6.52
C TYR A 128 -0.53 -11.53 -6.18
N ARG A 129 -1.11 -12.14 -7.21
CA ARG A 129 -1.87 -13.40 -7.14
C ARG A 129 -1.06 -14.52 -7.77
N PHE A 130 -1.17 -15.72 -7.22
CA PHE A 130 -0.62 -16.92 -7.85
C PHE A 130 -1.46 -17.35 -9.05
N ASP A 131 -0.82 -17.55 -10.18
CA ASP A 131 -1.39 -18.16 -11.37
C ASP A 131 -0.90 -19.61 -11.45
N ALA A 132 -1.84 -20.54 -11.25
CA ALA A 132 -1.55 -21.97 -11.24
C ALA A 132 -1.26 -22.53 -12.64
N GLU A 133 -1.73 -21.90 -13.72
CA GLU A 133 -1.53 -22.38 -15.10
C GLU A 133 -0.07 -22.21 -15.52
N VAL A 134 0.53 -21.08 -15.17
CA VAL A 134 1.94 -20.76 -15.48
C VAL A 134 2.87 -20.90 -14.28
N ASN A 135 2.35 -21.29 -13.12
CA ASN A 135 3.07 -21.54 -11.87
C ASN A 135 3.96 -20.35 -11.46
N THR A 136 3.39 -19.14 -11.50
CA THR A 136 4.06 -17.89 -11.10
C THR A 136 3.08 -16.90 -10.49
N TYR A 137 3.53 -15.67 -10.21
CA TYR A 137 2.68 -14.61 -9.68
C TYR A 137 2.49 -13.49 -10.69
N SER A 138 1.28 -12.95 -10.79
CA SER A 138 0.95 -11.78 -11.59
C SER A 138 0.44 -10.63 -10.72
N PRO A 139 0.90 -9.38 -10.93
CA PRO A 139 0.40 -8.24 -10.18
C PRO A 139 -0.87 -7.62 -10.80
N ILE A 140 -1.74 -7.10 -9.95
CA ILE A 140 -2.62 -5.98 -10.29
C ILE A 140 -2.19 -4.73 -9.53
N GLN A 141 -2.49 -3.57 -10.11
CA GLN A 141 -2.25 -2.28 -9.47
C GLN A 141 -3.57 -1.59 -9.13
N HIS A 142 -3.66 -1.02 -7.93
CA HIS A 142 -4.79 -0.19 -7.52
C HIS A 142 -4.31 1.11 -6.90
N LYS A 143 -4.77 2.24 -7.43
CA LYS A 143 -4.39 3.59 -6.98
C LYS A 143 -5.37 4.08 -5.92
N TRP A 144 -4.87 4.36 -4.72
CA TRP A 144 -5.66 4.92 -3.61
C TRP A 144 -5.64 6.46 -3.60
N GLY A 145 -4.73 7.06 -4.38
CA GLY A 145 -4.64 8.51 -4.54
C GLY A 145 -4.10 9.19 -3.28
N ASN A 146 -4.83 10.16 -2.74
CA ASN A 146 -4.48 10.84 -1.48
C ASN A 146 -4.91 10.11 -0.22
N SER A 147 -5.58 8.97 -0.39
CA SER A 147 -6.07 8.17 0.72
C SER A 147 -5.19 6.96 0.95
N PHE A 148 -5.27 6.40 2.15
CA PHE A 148 -4.82 5.05 2.44
C PHE A 148 -6.05 4.17 2.64
N TYR A 149 -5.84 2.86 2.65
CA TYR A 149 -6.85 1.91 3.06
C TYR A 149 -6.56 1.37 4.47
N GLN A 150 -7.61 0.92 5.14
CA GLN A 150 -7.53 0.00 6.26
C GLN A 150 -7.98 -1.37 5.76
N LEU A 151 -7.21 -2.41 6.05
CA LEU A 151 -7.57 -3.79 5.72
C LEU A 151 -8.29 -4.39 6.92
N THR A 152 -9.59 -4.65 6.81
CA THR A 152 -10.43 -5.06 7.95
C THR A 152 -11.60 -5.88 7.47
N ASP A 153 -11.96 -6.91 8.22
CA ASP A 153 -13.21 -7.66 8.06
C ASP A 153 -14.35 -6.84 8.68
N LEU A 154 -15.04 -6.06 7.85
CA LEU A 154 -16.02 -5.06 8.27
C LEU A 154 -17.36 -5.70 8.66
N ASN A 155 -17.72 -6.81 8.04
CA ASN A 155 -19.00 -7.49 8.22
C ASN A 155 -18.89 -8.80 9.04
N LYS A 156 -17.68 -9.19 9.44
CA LYS A 156 -17.36 -10.41 10.21
C LYS A 156 -17.65 -11.70 9.46
N ASP A 157 -17.52 -11.70 8.14
CA ASP A 157 -17.64 -12.91 7.30
C ASP A 157 -16.29 -13.63 7.10
N GLY A 158 -15.22 -13.05 7.64
CA GLY A 158 -13.85 -13.55 7.56
C GLY A 158 -13.08 -13.05 6.33
N LEU A 159 -13.73 -12.39 5.37
CA LEU A 159 -13.07 -11.77 4.22
C LEU A 159 -12.58 -10.39 4.61
N LEU A 160 -11.46 -9.97 4.03
CA LEU A 160 -10.87 -8.68 4.34
C LEU A 160 -11.29 -7.65 3.29
N GLU A 161 -11.78 -6.51 3.75
CA GLU A 161 -12.06 -5.36 2.90
C GLU A 161 -10.97 -4.29 2.98
N PHE A 162 -10.73 -3.64 1.84
CA PHE A 162 -9.96 -2.41 1.74
C PHE A 162 -10.90 -1.22 1.95
N GLN A 163 -11.00 -0.75 3.20
CA GLN A 163 -11.74 0.45 3.53
C GLN A 163 -10.89 1.70 3.21
N SER A 164 -11.26 2.44 2.16
CA SER A 164 -10.54 3.62 1.66
C SER A 164 -11.50 4.81 1.48
N ARG A 165 -11.09 5.80 0.68
CA ARG A 165 -11.88 6.95 0.26
C ARG A 165 -11.70 7.25 -1.22
N ASP A 166 -12.73 7.81 -1.84
CA ASP A 166 -12.68 8.18 -3.26
C ASP A 166 -11.88 9.46 -3.48
N ASP A 167 -10.64 9.30 -3.93
CA ASP A 167 -9.74 10.42 -4.18
C ASP A 167 -10.18 11.34 -5.32
N ARG A 168 -11.14 10.92 -6.16
CA ARG A 168 -11.67 11.76 -7.24
C ARG A 168 -12.34 13.04 -6.70
N PHE A 169 -12.73 13.06 -5.42
CA PHE A 169 -13.30 14.24 -4.75
C PHE A 169 -12.24 15.23 -4.24
N THR A 170 -10.98 14.80 -4.10
CA THR A 170 -9.89 15.64 -3.62
C THR A 170 -9.64 16.80 -4.60
N GLY A 171 -9.83 18.04 -4.12
CA GLY A 171 -9.61 19.24 -4.93
C GLY A 171 -10.71 19.53 -5.97
N GLN A 172 -11.76 18.70 -6.06
CA GLN A 172 -12.77 18.82 -7.12
C GLN A 172 -13.74 19.99 -6.90
N PHE A 173 -14.20 20.18 -5.67
CA PHE A 173 -15.20 21.20 -5.32
C PHE A 173 -14.70 22.27 -4.35
N THR A 174 -13.50 22.08 -3.81
CA THR A 174 -12.85 23.00 -2.88
C THR A 174 -11.34 22.80 -2.91
N SER A 175 -10.60 23.50 -2.05
CA SER A 175 -9.16 23.28 -1.91
C SER A 175 -8.85 21.87 -1.42
N TYR A 176 -7.65 21.37 -1.71
CA TYR A 176 -7.17 20.08 -1.20
C TYR A 176 -7.40 19.93 0.32
N ALA A 177 -7.00 20.94 1.10
CA ALA A 177 -7.07 20.92 2.56
C ALA A 177 -8.51 20.94 3.11
N ALA A 178 -9.48 21.40 2.33
CA ALA A 178 -10.89 21.43 2.69
C ALA A 178 -11.72 20.30 2.07
N SER A 179 -11.08 19.42 1.28
CA SER A 179 -11.78 18.34 0.61
C SER A 179 -12.20 17.27 1.61
N ALA A 180 -13.43 16.79 1.46
CA ALA A 180 -13.89 15.55 2.06
C ALA A 180 -14.07 14.53 0.93
N ASN A 181 -13.83 13.27 1.23
CA ASN A 181 -13.88 12.19 0.25
C ASN A 181 -14.88 11.13 0.75
N PRO A 182 -15.80 10.64 -0.09
CA PRO A 182 -16.76 9.62 0.30
C PRO A 182 -16.09 8.26 0.54
N LEU A 183 -16.79 7.40 1.27
CA LEU A 183 -16.33 6.05 1.58
C LEU A 183 -16.22 5.21 0.30
N GLN A 184 -15.15 4.43 0.21
CA GLN A 184 -15.06 3.31 -0.72
C GLN A 184 -14.61 2.06 0.04
N ILE A 185 -15.25 0.95 -0.24
CA ILE A 185 -14.91 -0.36 0.29
C ILE A 185 -14.71 -1.29 -0.89
N TRP A 186 -13.52 -1.86 -0.97
CA TRP A 186 -13.15 -2.79 -2.04
C TRP A 186 -12.95 -4.19 -1.49
N ARG A 187 -13.45 -5.19 -2.21
CA ARG A 187 -13.12 -6.59 -1.97
C ARG A 187 -12.19 -7.10 -3.03
N TYR A 188 -11.25 -7.94 -2.63
CA TYR A 188 -10.46 -8.70 -3.58
C TYR A 188 -11.25 -9.95 -3.99
N GLU A 189 -11.45 -10.13 -5.29
CA GLU A 189 -12.21 -11.23 -5.85
C GLU A 189 -11.46 -11.75 -7.08
N GLN A 190 -10.85 -12.93 -6.96
CA GLN A 190 -10.28 -13.67 -8.10
C GLN A 190 -9.36 -12.83 -9.00
N GLY A 191 -8.43 -12.08 -8.42
CA GLY A 191 -7.50 -11.27 -9.21
C GLY A 191 -7.96 -9.84 -9.49
N GLN A 192 -9.09 -9.37 -8.95
CA GLN A 192 -9.59 -8.02 -9.14
C GLN A 192 -9.98 -7.37 -7.81
N LEU A 193 -9.87 -6.04 -7.72
CA LEU A 193 -10.51 -5.26 -6.65
C LEU A 193 -11.86 -4.75 -7.14
N VAL A 194 -12.94 -5.17 -6.48
CA VAL A 194 -14.32 -4.84 -6.82
C VAL A 194 -14.88 -3.85 -5.80
N ASP A 195 -15.46 -2.74 -6.26
CA ASP A 195 -16.13 -1.77 -5.38
C ASP A 195 -17.42 -2.39 -4.85
N ARG A 196 -17.44 -2.69 -3.55
CA ARG A 196 -18.55 -3.32 -2.83
C ARG A 196 -19.18 -2.37 -1.81
N THR A 197 -18.90 -1.07 -1.93
CA THR A 197 -19.29 -0.04 -0.96
C THR A 197 -20.76 -0.10 -0.57
N ALA A 198 -21.65 -0.32 -1.54
CA ALA A 198 -23.10 -0.34 -1.32
C ALA A 198 -23.57 -1.48 -0.40
N GLU A 199 -22.78 -2.55 -0.25
CA GLU A 199 -23.11 -3.69 0.61
C GLU A 199 -22.89 -3.38 2.11
N TYR A 200 -22.09 -2.34 2.43
CA TYR A 200 -21.70 -1.98 3.79
C TYR A 200 -22.50 -0.75 4.29
N THR A 201 -23.82 -0.89 4.33
CA THR A 201 -24.75 0.21 4.67
C THR A 201 -24.46 0.85 6.02
N ALA A 202 -24.09 0.08 7.05
CA ALA A 202 -23.73 0.63 8.36
C ALA A 202 -22.47 1.52 8.31
N ALA A 203 -21.45 1.14 7.53
CA ALA A 203 -20.25 1.94 7.34
C ALA A 203 -20.54 3.22 6.54
N LEU A 204 -21.40 3.11 5.52
CA LEU A 204 -21.89 4.24 4.74
C LEU A 204 -22.69 5.23 5.58
N GLU A 205 -23.62 4.78 6.42
CA GLU A 205 -24.38 5.66 7.32
C GLU A 205 -23.44 6.36 8.32
N SER A 206 -22.44 5.65 8.84
CA SER A 206 -21.41 6.25 9.69
C SER A 206 -20.61 7.34 8.95
N SER A 207 -20.19 7.06 7.71
CA SER A 207 -19.47 8.02 6.86
C SER A 207 -20.34 9.25 6.52
N ALA A 208 -21.58 9.03 6.11
CA ALA A 208 -22.53 10.10 5.83
C ALA A 208 -22.78 10.97 7.07
N GLN A 209 -22.92 10.37 8.25
CA GLN A 209 -23.06 11.11 9.50
C GLN A 209 -21.81 11.94 9.83
N GLN A 210 -20.61 11.41 9.59
CA GLN A 210 -19.37 12.16 9.75
C GLN A 210 -19.31 13.38 8.80
N HIS A 211 -19.73 13.21 7.54
CA HIS A 211 -19.82 14.33 6.60
C HIS A 211 -20.87 15.36 7.00
N LEU A 212 -22.02 14.93 7.53
CA LEU A 212 -23.04 15.84 8.04
C LEU A 212 -22.53 16.68 9.22
N ILE A 213 -21.83 16.06 10.17
CA ILE A 213 -21.18 16.76 11.29
C ILE A 213 -20.10 17.72 10.76
N ALA A 214 -19.29 17.30 9.79
CA ALA A 214 -18.28 18.16 9.18
C ALA A 214 -18.91 19.37 8.49
N MET A 215 -20.08 19.21 7.86
CA MET A 215 -20.81 20.28 7.19
C MET A 215 -21.20 21.40 8.16
N GLN A 216 -21.64 21.04 9.37
CA GLN A 216 -21.95 22.00 10.44
C GLN A 216 -20.73 22.84 10.83
N ARG A 217 -19.52 22.24 10.83
CA ARG A 217 -18.27 22.93 11.19
C ARG A 217 -17.82 23.95 10.14
N VAL A 218 -18.21 23.75 8.89
CA VAL A 218 -17.86 24.61 7.76
C VAL A 218 -19.04 25.44 7.24
N ALA A 219 -20.16 25.48 7.98
CA ALA A 219 -21.39 26.14 7.55
C ALA A 219 -21.20 27.64 7.23
N THR A 220 -20.27 28.32 7.91
CA THR A 220 -19.93 29.74 7.68
C THR A 220 -18.87 29.94 6.61
N LYS A 221 -18.38 28.87 5.98
CA LYS A 221 -17.34 28.86 4.93
C LYS A 221 -17.89 28.21 3.66
N PRO A 222 -18.64 28.95 2.82
CA PRO A 222 -19.36 28.38 1.67
C PRO A 222 -18.46 27.56 0.73
N ARG A 223 -17.22 27.99 0.51
CA ARG A 223 -16.25 27.27 -0.32
C ARG A 223 -15.86 25.92 0.26
N ASP A 224 -15.67 25.81 1.57
CA ASP A 224 -15.27 24.56 2.23
C ASP A 224 -16.48 23.61 2.34
N ALA A 225 -17.67 24.18 2.56
CA ALA A 225 -18.92 23.43 2.61
C ALA A 225 -19.18 22.59 1.36
N LYS A 226 -18.83 23.09 0.16
CA LYS A 226 -19.01 22.36 -1.10
C LYS A 226 -18.32 21.00 -1.13
N GLY A 227 -17.08 20.91 -0.64
CA GLY A 227 -16.33 19.64 -0.59
C GLY A 227 -17.02 18.62 0.31
N VAL A 228 -17.49 19.06 1.47
CA VAL A 228 -18.20 18.20 2.44
C VAL A 228 -19.57 17.79 1.92
N ILE A 229 -20.31 18.70 1.30
CA ILE A 229 -21.62 18.44 0.67
C ILE A 229 -21.49 17.37 -0.41
N ALA A 230 -20.48 17.47 -1.27
CA ALA A 230 -20.28 16.51 -2.35
C ALA A 230 -20.00 15.09 -1.82
N ALA A 231 -19.12 14.96 -0.81
CA ALA A 231 -18.84 13.67 -0.18
C ALA A 231 -20.05 13.10 0.55
N TYR A 232 -20.79 13.94 1.28
CA TYR A 232 -22.06 13.54 1.92
C TYR A 232 -23.03 12.97 0.89
N LEU A 233 -23.31 13.70 -0.19
CA LEU A 233 -24.26 13.24 -1.20
C LEU A 233 -23.81 11.94 -1.86
N ALA A 234 -22.52 11.77 -2.13
CA ALA A 234 -21.97 10.54 -2.69
C ALA A 234 -22.20 9.31 -1.79
N ASP A 235 -21.99 9.44 -0.47
CA ASP A 235 -22.33 8.36 0.48
C ASP A 235 -23.85 8.09 0.46
N ARG A 236 -24.69 9.13 0.45
CA ARG A 236 -26.15 8.99 0.43
C ARG A 236 -26.67 8.37 -0.87
N TYR A 237 -26.07 8.67 -2.02
CA TYR A 237 -26.37 7.98 -3.28
C TYR A 237 -25.97 6.50 -3.21
N SER A 238 -24.84 6.18 -2.58
CA SER A 238 -24.42 4.78 -2.39
C SER A 238 -25.38 4.01 -1.46
N LEU A 239 -26.09 4.71 -0.57
CA LEU A 239 -27.17 4.16 0.27
C LEU A 239 -28.54 4.08 -0.44
N GLY A 240 -28.65 4.55 -1.69
CA GLY A 240 -29.94 4.67 -2.38
C GLY A 240 -30.83 5.83 -1.87
N GLN A 241 -30.28 6.72 -1.03
CA GLN A 241 -30.97 7.83 -0.38
C GLN A 241 -30.61 9.19 -1.00
N GLY A 242 -29.94 9.20 -2.15
CA GLY A 242 -29.38 10.41 -2.76
C GLY A 242 -30.42 11.46 -3.13
N ALA A 243 -31.59 11.06 -3.64
CA ALA A 243 -32.65 12.00 -4.06
C ALA A 243 -33.23 12.82 -2.89
N ASP A 244 -33.49 12.17 -1.76
CA ASP A 244 -34.00 12.86 -0.57
C ASP A 244 -32.92 13.72 0.10
N SER A 245 -31.69 13.22 0.14
CA SER A 245 -30.55 14.01 0.61
C SER A 245 -30.24 15.20 -0.30
N TRP A 246 -30.49 15.10 -1.61
CA TRP A 246 -30.32 16.21 -2.54
C TRP A 246 -31.26 17.37 -2.20
N LYS A 247 -32.55 17.08 -1.96
CA LYS A 247 -33.53 18.09 -1.53
C LYS A 247 -33.13 18.77 -0.23
N LEU A 248 -32.54 18.03 0.72
CA LEU A 248 -31.99 18.61 1.94
C LEU A 248 -30.84 19.58 1.64
N ILE A 249 -29.89 19.17 0.80
CA ILE A 249 -28.76 20.03 0.41
C ILE A 249 -29.22 21.30 -0.33
N GLU A 250 -30.25 21.19 -1.15
CA GLU A 250 -30.89 22.34 -1.79
C GLU A 250 -31.47 23.34 -0.80
N GLN A 251 -31.91 22.91 0.38
CA GLN A 251 -32.36 23.80 1.44
C GLN A 251 -31.18 24.37 2.24
N LEU A 252 -30.14 23.57 2.48
CA LEU A 252 -29.01 23.96 3.33
C LEU A 252 -28.00 24.88 2.62
N TYR A 253 -27.73 24.69 1.33
CA TYR A 253 -26.75 25.47 0.59
C TYR A 253 -27.42 26.61 -0.21
N GLN A 254 -27.32 27.84 0.31
CA GLN A 254 -27.86 29.06 -0.32
C GLN A 254 -26.76 30.01 -0.83
N GLY A 255 -25.59 29.48 -1.23
CA GLY A 255 -24.54 30.29 -1.82
C GLY A 255 -24.98 30.94 -3.14
N ASN A 256 -24.44 32.12 -3.48
CA ASN A 256 -24.78 32.82 -4.73
C ASN A 256 -24.40 32.02 -6.00
N ASP A 257 -23.54 31.01 -5.86
CA ASP A 257 -23.06 30.10 -6.90
C ASP A 257 -23.77 28.73 -6.89
N ARG A 258 -24.89 28.63 -6.18
CA ARG A 258 -25.66 27.39 -5.97
C ARG A 258 -25.98 26.65 -7.27
N GLU A 259 -26.49 27.35 -8.28
CA GLU A 259 -26.88 26.71 -9.55
C GLU A 259 -25.68 26.11 -10.29
N GLU A 260 -24.58 26.85 -10.37
CA GLU A 260 -23.33 26.38 -10.97
C GLU A 260 -22.77 25.18 -10.19
N PHE A 261 -22.73 25.28 -8.86
CA PHE A 261 -22.24 24.21 -8.00
C PHE A 261 -23.06 22.93 -8.14
N PHE A 262 -24.40 23.01 -8.09
CA PHE A 262 -25.26 21.83 -8.20
C PHE A 262 -25.18 21.18 -9.58
N THR A 263 -25.14 21.99 -10.65
CA THR A 263 -24.93 21.48 -12.01
C THR A 263 -23.60 20.73 -12.13
N ALA A 264 -22.51 21.30 -11.59
CA ALA A 264 -21.20 20.65 -11.61
C ALA A 264 -21.19 19.36 -10.77
N MET A 265 -21.84 19.37 -9.62
CA MET A 265 -21.93 18.23 -8.71
C MET A 265 -22.73 17.07 -9.31
N GLU A 266 -23.90 17.33 -9.89
CA GLU A 266 -24.73 16.31 -10.54
C GLU A 266 -23.97 15.65 -11.69
N LYS A 267 -23.38 16.46 -12.57
CA LYS A 267 -22.55 15.96 -13.67
C LYS A 267 -21.38 15.11 -13.18
N PHE A 268 -20.74 15.53 -12.10
CA PHE A 268 -19.63 14.80 -11.52
C PHE A 268 -20.08 13.46 -10.94
N LEU A 269 -21.17 13.42 -10.17
CA LEU A 269 -21.70 12.19 -9.56
C LEU A 269 -22.19 11.18 -10.62
N HIS A 270 -22.74 11.65 -11.73
CA HIS A 270 -23.00 10.80 -12.90
C HIS A 270 -21.70 10.23 -13.50
N LYS A 271 -20.71 11.10 -13.75
CA LYS A 271 -19.42 10.70 -14.33
C LYS A 271 -18.69 9.67 -13.46
N THR A 272 -18.79 9.79 -12.13
CA THR A 272 -18.10 8.91 -11.18
C THR A 272 -18.88 7.66 -10.79
N GLY A 273 -20.12 7.51 -11.29
CA GLY A 273 -20.95 6.32 -11.11
C GLY A 273 -21.77 6.30 -9.82
N TYR A 274 -21.93 7.44 -9.13
CA TYR A 274 -22.82 7.54 -7.98
C TYR A 274 -24.29 7.74 -8.39
N ILE A 275 -24.54 8.37 -9.53
CA ILE A 275 -25.89 8.50 -10.11
C ILE A 275 -25.95 7.71 -11.42
N GLY A 276 -26.76 6.65 -11.46
CA GLY A 276 -26.91 5.76 -12.61
C GLY A 276 -27.26 4.33 -12.19
N THR A 277 -27.44 3.43 -13.16
CA THR A 277 -27.81 2.03 -12.88
C THR A 277 -26.76 1.31 -12.02
N PRO A 278 -27.18 0.59 -10.95
CA PRO A 278 -26.30 -0.01 -9.94
C PRO A 278 -25.18 -0.93 -10.46
N ASP A 279 -25.33 -1.49 -11.67
CA ASP A 279 -24.42 -2.53 -12.20
C ASP A 279 -23.12 -2.00 -12.84
N LYS A 280 -22.91 -0.67 -12.92
CA LYS A 280 -21.63 -0.14 -13.42
C LYS A 280 -20.66 0.08 -12.25
N PRO A 281 -19.50 -0.58 -12.24
CA PRO A 281 -18.45 -0.28 -11.27
C PRO A 281 -18.11 1.21 -11.32
N LYS A 282 -17.93 1.85 -10.16
CA LYS A 282 -17.43 3.22 -10.08
C LYS A 282 -16.04 3.24 -10.71
N THR A 283 -15.94 3.68 -11.96
CA THR A 283 -14.68 3.65 -12.71
C THR A 283 -13.68 4.62 -12.10
N MET A 284 -12.57 4.11 -11.58
CA MET A 284 -11.40 4.94 -11.33
C MET A 284 -10.84 5.46 -12.65
N ALA A 285 -10.23 6.64 -12.63
CA ALA A 285 -9.48 7.17 -13.76
C ALA A 285 -8.20 6.32 -13.95
N THR A 286 -8.28 5.24 -14.74
CA THR A 286 -7.12 4.45 -15.14
C THR A 286 -6.24 5.25 -16.10
N THR A 287 -5.06 5.66 -15.65
CA THR A 287 -3.97 6.05 -16.55
C THR A 287 -3.19 4.82 -16.99
N GLY A 288 -3.36 4.44 -18.25
CA GLY A 288 -2.31 3.88 -19.13
C GLY A 288 -1.67 2.53 -18.77
N ARG A 289 -2.07 1.48 -19.50
CA ARG A 289 -1.31 0.24 -19.69
C ARG A 289 0.02 0.56 -20.38
N GLY A 290 1.14 0.48 -19.65
CA GLY A 290 2.48 0.55 -20.22
C GLY A 290 2.78 -0.74 -20.99
N THR A 291 2.67 -0.70 -22.32
CA THR A 291 3.14 -1.78 -23.20
C THR A 291 4.66 -1.74 -23.24
N ASN A 292 5.32 -2.71 -22.60
CA ASN A 292 6.74 -2.95 -22.75
C ASN A 292 6.97 -3.78 -24.02
N THR A 293 7.22 -3.12 -25.15
CA THR A 293 7.90 -3.70 -26.31
C THR A 293 9.30 -3.11 -26.36
N SER A 294 10.26 -3.76 -25.73
CA SER A 294 11.68 -3.60 -26.09
C SER A 294 12.04 -4.75 -27.01
N ALA A 295 12.16 -4.39 -28.29
CA ALA A 295 12.65 -5.25 -29.35
C ALA A 295 14.05 -5.76 -29.02
N ASN A 296 14.20 -7.07 -29.17
CA ASN A 296 15.45 -7.79 -29.13
C ASN A 296 16.14 -7.62 -30.50
N THR A 297 17.08 -6.68 -30.63
CA THR A 297 17.95 -6.62 -31.80
C THR A 297 19.13 -7.57 -31.58
N ASN A 298 19.03 -8.75 -32.19
CA ASN A 298 20.17 -9.59 -32.52
C ASN A 298 21.16 -8.79 -33.37
N ILE A 299 22.42 -8.72 -32.91
CA ILE A 299 23.57 -8.40 -33.76
C ILE A 299 24.30 -9.72 -33.97
N ALA A 300 24.31 -10.18 -35.23
CA ALA A 300 25.21 -11.19 -35.74
C ALA A 300 25.95 -10.61 -36.96
N ASP A 301 27.25 -10.92 -37.01
CA ASP A 301 28.21 -10.91 -38.12
C ASP A 301 28.53 -9.62 -38.89
N ASN A 302 29.66 -9.00 -38.54
CA ASN A 302 30.96 -9.19 -39.22
C ASN A 302 32.11 -8.57 -38.42
#